data_AF-A0A6J6GPD4-F1
#
_entry.id   AF-A0A6J6GPD4-F1
#
_cell.length_a   1.000
_cell.length_b   1.000
_cell.length_c   1.000
_cell.angle_alpha   90.00
_cell.angle_beta   90.00
_cell.angle_gamma   90.00
#
_symmetry.space_group_name_H-M   'P 1'
#
loop_
_entity.id
_entity.type
_entity.pdbx_description
1 polymer ?
#
loop_
_entity_poly.entity_id
_entity_poly.type
_entity_poly.pdbx_seq_one_letter_code
_entity_poly.pdbx_strand_id
1 'polypeptide(L)'
;MQVELNALSKQGDWAGMASKIDEDLLRTIAVVGTPSEVATEIVRRFGHQADRVCLYFPGYPISDGCIAQTITAIKTASGRLS
;
A
#
# COMPACT_ATOMS: atom_id res chain seq x y z
N MET A 1 6.60 -18.06 -8.98
CA MET A 1 6.93 -16.74 -8.38
C MET A 1 7.79 -16.82 -7.14
N GLN A 2 7.38 -17.48 -6.04
CA GLN A 2 8.15 -17.45 -4.77
C GLN A 2 9.63 -17.88 -4.90
N VAL A 3 9.90 -18.97 -5.63
CA VAL A 3 11.27 -19.49 -5.83
C VAL A 3 12.13 -18.52 -6.65
N GLU A 4 11.58 -17.98 -7.73
CA GLU A 4 12.28 -17.05 -8.64
C GLU A 4 12.55 -15.69 -7.98
N LEU A 5 11.55 -15.12 -7.30
CA LEU A 5 11.72 -13.85 -6.56
C LEU A 5 12.75 -14.02 -5.43
N ASN A 6 12.76 -15.17 -4.75
CA ASN A 6 13.77 -15.46 -3.73
C ASN A 6 15.17 -15.57 -4.31
N ALA A 7 15.32 -16.19 -5.49
CA ALA A 7 16.60 -16.29 -6.17
C ALA A 7 17.13 -14.89 -6.59
N LEU A 8 16.28 -14.07 -7.21
CA LEU A 8 16.61 -12.70 -7.62
C LEU A 8 16.99 -11.82 -6.40
N SER A 9 16.23 -11.92 -5.31
CA SER A 9 16.52 -11.21 -4.06
C SER A 9 17.89 -11.59 -3.47
N LYS A 10 18.24 -12.89 -3.46
CA LYS A 10 19.55 -13.37 -2.99
C LYS A 10 20.71 -12.94 -3.89
N GLN A 11 20.44 -12.68 -5.17
CA GLN A 11 21.42 -12.17 -6.13
C GLN A 11 21.56 -10.65 -6.08
N GLY A 12 20.72 -9.96 -5.29
CA GLY A 12 20.67 -8.50 -5.24
C GLY A 12 20.02 -7.84 -6.46
N ASP A 13 19.37 -8.63 -7.33
CA ASP A 13 18.69 -8.13 -8.53
C ASP A 13 17.27 -7.64 -8.18
N TRP A 14 17.23 -6.50 -7.49
CA TRP A 14 15.98 -5.86 -7.08
C TRP A 14 15.15 -5.36 -8.27
N ALA A 15 15.81 -4.90 -9.34
CA ALA A 15 15.15 -4.43 -10.55
C ALA A 15 14.49 -5.58 -11.32
N GLY A 16 15.20 -6.70 -11.49
CA GLY A 16 14.64 -7.92 -12.07
C GLY A 16 13.48 -8.47 -11.23
N MET A 17 13.59 -8.44 -9.90
CA MET A 17 12.50 -8.85 -9.02
C MET A 17 11.27 -7.95 -9.19
N ALA A 18 11.43 -6.62 -9.23
CA ALA A 18 10.34 -5.68 -9.45
C ALA A 18 9.66 -5.89 -10.81
N SER A 19 10.42 -6.22 -11.87
CA SER A 19 9.87 -6.50 -13.20
C SER A 19 8.96 -7.73 -13.27
N LYS A 20 9.02 -8.60 -12.26
CA LYS A 20 8.18 -9.80 -12.13
C LYS A 20 6.90 -9.54 -11.33
N ILE A 21 6.75 -8.36 -10.73
CA ILE A 21 5.53 -7.98 -10.01
C ILE A 21 4.60 -7.32 -11.03
N ASP A 22 3.56 -8.04 -11.46
CA ASP A 22 2.50 -7.47 -12.29
C ASP A 22 1.51 -6.65 -11.46
N GLU A 23 0.59 -5.96 -12.15
CA GLU A 23 -0.41 -5.09 -11.54
C GLU A 23 -1.35 -5.86 -10.59
N ASP A 24 -1.72 -7.09 -10.94
CA ASP A 24 -2.63 -7.91 -10.14
C ASP A 24 -1.97 -8.33 -8.82
N LEU A 25 -0.71 -8.79 -8.88
CA LEU A 25 0.07 -9.10 -7.70
C LEU A 25 0.31 -7.83 -6.86
N LEU A 26 0.64 -6.71 -7.50
CA LEU A 26 0.83 -5.42 -6.82
C LEU A 26 -0.43 -5.03 -6.03
N ARG A 27 -1.61 -5.08 -6.64
CA ARG A 27 -2.89 -4.78 -5.97
C ARG A 27 -3.28 -5.78 -4.90
N THR A 28 -2.76 -7.00 -5.00
CA THR A 28 -2.97 -8.03 -3.97
C THR A 28 -2.18 -7.67 -2.70
N ILE A 29 -0.90 -7.30 -2.84
CA ILE A 29 0.01 -7.10 -1.71
C ILE A 29 0.09 -5.66 -1.20
N ALA A 30 -0.29 -4.68 -2.02
CA ALA A 30 -0.27 -3.26 -1.71
C ALA A 30 -1.64 -2.62 -1.93
N VAL A 31 -1.86 -1.47 -1.28
CA VAL A 31 -3.00 -0.61 -1.54
C VAL A 31 -2.50 0.56 -2.39
N VAL A 32 -3.01 0.68 -3.61
CA VAL A 32 -2.54 1.66 -4.61
C VAL A 32 -3.76 2.40 -5.17
N GLY A 33 -3.65 3.71 -5.30
CA GLY A 33 -4.71 4.55 -5.85
C GLY A 33 -4.63 5.99 -5.35
N THR A 34 -5.72 6.72 -5.55
CA THR A 34 -5.95 8.05 -4.96
C THR A 34 -6.12 7.94 -3.44
N PRO A 35 -5.98 9.05 -2.68
CA PRO A 35 -6.22 9.05 -1.23
C PRO A 35 -7.56 8.44 -0.80
N SER A 36 -8.62 8.64 -1.59
CA SER A 36 -9.97 8.10 -1.31
C SER A 36 -10.06 6.59 -1.53
N GLU A 37 -9.50 6.11 -2.65
CA GLU A 37 -9.44 4.67 -2.96
C GLU A 37 -8.59 3.92 -1.93
N VAL A 38 -7.43 4.49 -1.58
CA VAL A 38 -6.55 3.94 -0.55
C VAL A 38 -7.26 3.86 0.80
N ALA A 39 -7.97 4.92 1.19
CA ALA A 39 -8.73 4.92 2.44
C ALA A 39 -9.81 3.83 2.48
N THR A 40 -10.58 3.71 1.39
CA THR A 40 -11.63 2.70 1.25
C THR A 40 -11.06 1.30 1.38
N GLU A 41 -9.96 1.01 0.67
CA GLU A 41 -9.33 -0.30 0.71
C GLU A 41 -8.69 -0.63 2.06
N ILE A 42 -8.07 0.34 2.72
CA ILE A 42 -7.52 0.14 4.07
C ILE A 42 -8.62 -0.25 5.05
N VAL A 43 -9.75 0.49 5.06
CA VAL A 43 -10.86 0.19 5.97
C VAL A 43 -11.50 -1.15 5.62
N ARG A 44 -11.68 -1.45 4.34
CA ARG A 44 -12.23 -2.73 3.88
C ARG A 44 -11.36 -3.92 4.31
N ARG A 45 -10.04 -3.82 4.12
CA ARG A 45 -9.09 -4.91 4.41
C ARG A 45 -8.81 -5.08 5.89
N PHE A 46 -8.64 -3.97 6.63
CA PHE A 46 -8.08 -4.00 7.98
C PHE A 46 -8.97 -3.40 9.06
N GLY A 47 -10.02 -2.67 8.71
CA GLY A 47 -10.84 -1.89 9.65
C GLY A 47 -11.56 -2.72 10.73
N HIS A 48 -11.69 -4.03 10.52
CA HIS A 48 -12.27 -4.96 11.49
C HIS A 48 -11.21 -5.75 12.30
N GLN A 49 -9.93 -5.67 11.93
CA GLN A 49 -8.83 -6.46 12.54
C GLN A 49 -7.78 -5.60 13.23
N ALA A 50 -7.66 -4.32 12.85
CA ALA A 50 -6.59 -3.44 13.33
C ALA A 50 -7.13 -2.06 13.74
N ASP A 51 -6.70 -1.60 14.91
CA ASP A 51 -7.03 -0.25 15.40
C ASP A 51 -6.18 0.84 14.75
N ARG A 52 -4.99 0.47 14.26
CA ARG A 52 -3.97 1.35 13.69
C ARG A 52 -3.31 0.68 12.48
N VAL A 53 -2.97 1.51 11.49
CA VAL A 53 -2.18 1.12 10.33
C VAL A 53 -1.01 2.09 10.17
N CYS A 54 0.10 1.58 9.62
CA CYS A 54 1.24 2.40 9.21
C CYS A 54 1.23 2.51 7.69
N LEU A 55 1.28 3.73 7.16
CA LEU A 55 1.44 3.96 5.73
C LEU A 55 2.92 4.09 5.43
N TYR A 56 3.41 3.22 4.55
CA TYR A 56 4.80 3.23 4.11
C TYR A 56 4.87 3.47 2.61
N PHE A 57 5.69 4.44 2.21
CA PHE A 57 5.82 4.90 0.82
C PHE A 57 7.27 4.68 0.34
N PRO A 58 7.67 3.44 0.02
CA PRO A 58 9.03 3.16 -0.40
C PRO A 58 9.27 3.67 -1.83
N GLY A 59 10.41 4.33 -2.03
CA GLY A 59 10.94 4.57 -3.37
C GLY A 59 10.32 5.74 -4.15
N TYR A 60 9.51 6.60 -3.52
CA TYR A 60 9.05 7.86 -4.14
C TYR A 60 8.73 8.93 -3.09
N PRO A 61 8.95 10.22 -3.42
CA PRO A 61 8.52 11.31 -2.56
C PRO A 61 6.99 11.43 -2.58
N ILE A 62 6.39 11.58 -1.40
CA ILE A 62 4.98 11.88 -1.23
C ILE A 62 4.85 13.26 -0.60
N SER A 63 3.92 14.08 -1.10
CA SER A 63 3.72 15.42 -0.55
C SER A 63 2.93 15.36 0.76
N ASP A 64 3.22 16.30 1.67
CA ASP A 64 2.48 16.45 2.93
C ASP A 64 0.97 16.61 2.69
N GLY A 65 0.58 17.29 1.60
CA GLY A 65 -0.81 17.43 1.19
C GLY A 65 -1.47 16.10 0.85
N CYS A 66 -0.78 15.21 0.13
CA CYS A 66 -1.29 13.88 -0.18
C CYS A 66 -1.42 13.00 1.08
N ILE A 67 -0.43 13.10 1.99
CA ILE A 67 -0.49 12.43 3.30
C ILE A 67 -1.71 12.92 4.09
N ALA A 68 -1.90 14.24 4.20
CA ALA A 68 -3.00 14.83 4.94
C ALA A 68 -4.37 14.44 4.36
N GLN A 69 -4.51 14.43 3.03
CA GLN A 69 -5.70 13.96 2.34
C GLN A 69 -5.99 12.49 2.62
N THR A 70 -4.96 11.64 2.59
CA THR A 70 -5.10 10.20 2.86
C THR A 70 -5.53 9.94 4.30
N ILE A 71 -4.91 10.62 5.28
CA ILE A 71 -5.29 10.53 6.70
C ILE A 71 -6.74 10.98 6.90
N THR A 72 -7.14 12.07 6.26
CA THR A 72 -8.51 12.59 6.34
C THR A 72 -9.51 11.58 5.77
N ALA A 73 -9.23 11.05 4.58
CA ALA A 73 -10.07 10.05 3.94
C ALA A 73 -10.21 8.77 4.79
N ILE A 74 -9.14 8.28 5.42
CA ILE A 74 -9.19 7.11 6.32
C ILE A 74 -10.07 7.38 7.53
N LYS A 75 -9.95 8.56 8.16
CA LYS A 75 -10.79 8.94 9.30
C LYS A 75 -12.27 8.98 8.92
N THR A 76 -12.59 9.50 7.74
CA THR A 76 -13.97 9.55 7.23
C THR A 76 -14.50 8.14 6.95
N ALA A 77 -13.74 7.34 6.20
CA ALA A 77 -14.13 5.99 5.82
C ALA A 77 -14.29 5.03 7.03
N SER A 78 -13.50 5.24 8.09
CA SER A 78 -13.59 4.45 9.33
C SER A 78 -14.70 4.90 10.29
N GLY A 79 -15.46 5.94 9.95
CA GLY A 79 -16.49 6.51 10.84
C GLY A 79 -15.93 7.22 12.08
N ARG A 80 -14.63 7.57 12.07
CA ARG A 80 -13.94 8.22 13.18
C ARG A 80 -13.92 9.76 13.08
N LEU A 81 -14.58 10.32 12.07
CA LEU A 81 -14.88 11.74 11.94
C LEU A 81 -16.36 11.95 12.31
N SER A 82 -16.59 12.50 13.51
CA SER A 82 -17.84 13.13 13.95
C SER A 82 -17.57 14.59 14.25
#